data_AF-A0A1U9ZWL4-F1
#
_entry.id   AF-A0A1U9ZWL4-F1
#
_cell.length_a   1.000
_cell.length_b   1.000
_cell.length_c   1.000
_cell.angle_alpha   90.00
_cell.angle_beta   90.00
_cell.angle_gamma   90.00
#
_symmetry.space_group_name_H-M   'P 1'
#
loop_
_entity.id
_entity.type
_entity.pdbx_description
1 polymer ?
#
loop_
_entity_poly.entity_id
_entity_poly.type
_entity_poly.pdbx_seq_one_letter_code
_entity_poly.pdbx_strand_id
1 'polypeptide(L)'
;MPILRLAEHAVFDDTDDAGVILDNRQGVYLSLNGVATVMLRAALRHETLDELIAELQGRIDAPETTLRAGYAKLVSQLGDQALLAGAEERR
;
A
#
# COMPACT_ATOMS: atom_id res chain seq x y z
N MET A 1 -9.07 11.55 -5.91
CA MET A 1 -9.14 10.08 -5.67
C MET A 1 -7.81 9.65 -5.06
N PRO A 2 -7.77 8.70 -4.09
CA PRO A 2 -6.50 8.26 -3.53
C PRO A 2 -5.61 7.65 -4.61
N ILE A 3 -4.30 7.82 -4.46
CA ILE A 3 -3.28 7.36 -5.43
C ILE A 3 -3.28 5.83 -5.58
N LEU A 4 -3.76 5.12 -4.55
CA LEU A 4 -3.90 3.69 -4.55
C LEU A 4 -5.29 3.31 -4.05
N ARG A 5 -5.86 2.24 -4.63
CA ARG A 5 -7.06 1.57 -4.15
C ARG A 5 -6.85 0.08 -4.12
N LEU A 6 -7.31 -0.57 -3.06
CA LEU A 6 -7.37 -2.02 -2.98
C LEU A 6 -8.57 -2.54 -3.77
N ALA A 7 -8.43 -3.75 -4.30
CA ALA A 7 -9.53 -4.47 -4.94
C ALA A 7 -10.64 -4.77 -3.92
N GLU A 8 -11.88 -4.96 -4.38
CA GLU A 8 -13.04 -5.16 -3.49
C GLU A 8 -12.91 -6.37 -2.55
N HIS A 9 -12.13 -7.37 -2.97
CA HIS A 9 -11.88 -8.57 -2.19
C HIS A 9 -10.71 -8.44 -1.21
N ALA A 10 -9.93 -7.36 -1.29
CA ALA A 10 -8.75 -7.12 -0.47
C ALA A 10 -9.09 -6.11 0.63
N VAL A 11 -9.13 -6.58 1.87
CA VAL A 11 -9.42 -5.75 3.05
C VAL A 11 -8.11 -5.48 3.78
N PHE A 12 -7.76 -4.21 3.94
CA PHE A 12 -6.62 -3.79 4.75
C PHE A 12 -7.09 -3.40 6.15
N ASP A 13 -6.40 -3.92 7.15
CA ASP A 13 -6.55 -3.55 8.54
C ASP A 13 -5.16 -3.39 9.16
N ASP A 14 -5.05 -2.68 10.28
CA ASP A 14 -3.80 -2.56 11.01
C ASP A 14 -3.98 -2.49 12.53
N THR A 15 -3.09 -3.18 13.22
CA THR A 15 -3.07 -3.28 14.69
C THR A 15 -1.63 -3.31 15.16
N ASP A 16 -1.30 -2.58 16.23
CA ASP A 16 0.03 -2.60 16.89
C ASP A 16 1.22 -2.53 15.91
N ASP A 17 1.20 -1.52 15.02
CA ASP A 17 2.23 -1.23 14.01
C ASP A 17 2.45 -2.29 12.91
N ALA A 18 1.65 -3.35 12.90
CA ALA A 18 1.62 -4.36 11.84
C ALA A 18 0.29 -4.27 11.07
N GLY A 19 0.40 -3.93 9.80
CA GLY A 19 -0.72 -3.87 8.87
C GLY A 19 -0.85 -5.15 8.08
N VAL A 20 -2.07 -5.49 7.72
CA VAL A 20 -2.40 -6.80 7.19
C VAL A 20 -3.48 -6.71 6.14
N ILE A 21 -3.38 -7.55 5.12
CA ILE A 21 -4.34 -7.61 4.03
C ILE A 21 -4.98 -8.99 4.03
N LEU A 22 -6.30 -9.01 4.18
CA LEU A 22 -7.12 -10.19 3.98
C LEU A 22 -7.58 -10.23 2.53
N ASP A 23 -7.12 -11.23 1.77
CA ASP A 23 -7.65 -11.56 0.45
C ASP A 23 -8.79 -12.56 0.60
N ASN A 24 -10.03 -12.06 0.49
CA ASN A 24 -11.24 -12.85 0.64
C ASN A 24 -11.49 -13.83 -0.52
N ARG A 25 -10.82 -13.69 -1.68
CA ARG A 25 -10.95 -14.67 -2.77
C ARG A 25 -10.24 -15.97 -2.42
N GLN A 26 -9.08 -15.85 -1.79
CA GLN A 26 -8.21 -16.98 -1.47
C GLN A 26 -8.33 -17.42 0.00
N GLY A 27 -8.93 -16.59 0.85
CA GLY A 27 -8.99 -16.83 2.29
C GLY A 27 -7.62 -16.75 2.96
N VAL A 28 -6.70 -15.96 2.38
CA VAL A 28 -5.32 -15.83 2.86
C VAL A 28 -5.08 -14.46 3.47
N TYR A 29 -4.16 -14.43 4.41
CA TYR A 29 -3.74 -13.24 5.11
C TYR A 29 -2.29 -12.92 4.78
N LEU A 30 -2.05 -11.67 4.39
CA LEU A 30 -0.73 -11.16 4.04
C LEU A 30 -0.30 -10.14 5.10
N SER A 31 0.81 -10.42 5.76
CA SER A 31 1.40 -9.50 6.72
C SER A 31 2.28 -8.47 6.02
N LEU A 32 2.12 -7.21 6.41
CA LEU A 32 3.00 -6.11 6.04
C LEU A 32 3.94 -5.80 7.20
N ASN A 33 5.17 -5.46 6.87
CA ASN A 33 6.07 -4.85 7.86
C ASN A 33 5.66 -3.40 8.14
N GLY A 34 6.15 -2.81 9.23
CA GLY A 34 5.73 -1.47 9.66
C GLY A 34 5.92 -0.38 8.60
N VAL A 35 7.00 -0.43 7.80
CA VAL A 35 7.21 0.54 6.71
C VAL A 35 6.13 0.39 5.64
N ALA A 36 5.86 -0.83 5.19
CA ALA A 36 4.83 -1.12 4.20
C ALA A 36 3.42 -0.77 4.72
N THR A 37 3.16 -0.99 6.01
CA THR A 37 1.92 -0.59 6.69
C THR A 37 1.72 0.91 6.63
N VAL A 38 2.72 1.69 7.05
CA VAL A 38 2.64 3.16 7.04
C VAL A 38 2.50 3.68 5.59
N MET A 39 3.24 3.10 4.65
CA MET A 39 3.14 3.43 3.22
C MET A 39 1.74 3.17 2.65
N LEU A 40 1.17 1.98 2.90
CA LEU A 40 -0.14 1.62 2.39
C LEU A 40 -1.24 2.51 3.01
N ARG A 41 -1.19 2.73 4.33
CA ARG A 41 -2.13 3.62 5.03
C ARG A 41 -2.12 5.04 4.46
N ALA A 42 -0.94 5.58 4.15
CA ALA A 42 -0.81 6.89 3.51
C ALA A 42 -1.34 6.88 2.08
N ALA A 43 -1.03 5.84 1.28
CA ALA A 43 -1.47 5.71 -0.10
C ALA A 43 -2.99 5.60 -0.29
N LEU A 44 -3.68 5.01 0.69
CA LEU A 44 -5.14 4.92 0.68
C LEU A 44 -5.84 6.25 1.01
N ARG A 45 -5.10 7.25 1.49
CA ARG A 45 -5.63 8.54 1.93
C ARG A 45 -5.29 9.71 1.00
N HIS A 46 -4.07 9.73 0.48
CA HIS A 46 -3.57 10.84 -0.34
C HIS A 46 -3.81 10.64 -1.81
N GLU A 47 -3.95 11.73 -2.55
CA GLU A 47 -4.27 11.69 -3.97
C GLU A 47 -3.02 11.72 -4.84
N THR A 48 -1.93 12.29 -4.33
CA THR A 48 -0.68 12.45 -5.07
C THR A 48 0.49 11.74 -4.40
N LEU A 49 1.50 11.41 -5.21
CA LEU A 49 2.72 10.79 -4.71
C LEU A 49 3.50 11.77 -3.83
N ASP A 50 3.46 13.06 -4.14
CA ASP A 50 4.21 14.07 -3.39
C ASP A 50 3.62 14.28 -1.98
N GLU A 51 2.29 14.29 -1.84
CA GLU A 51 1.62 14.33 -0.52
C GLU A 51 1.93 13.09 0.31
N LEU A 52 1.88 11.90 -0.32
CA LEU A 52 2.26 10.65 0.32
C LEU A 52 3.70 10.72 0.82
N ILE A 53 4.64 11.11 -0.04
CA ILE A 53 6.07 11.17 0.30
C ILE A 53 6.33 12.18 1.41
N ALA A 54 5.67 13.34 1.38
CA ALA A 54 5.76 14.34 2.44
C ALA A 54 5.29 13.79 3.79
N GLU A 55 4.19 13.01 3.84
CA GLU A 55 3.77 12.33 5.07
C GLU A 55 4.80 11.30 5.53
N LEU A 56 5.34 10.50 4.61
CA LEU A 56 6.32 9.46 4.93
C LEU A 56 7.62 10.05 5.49
N GLN A 57 8.12 11.16 4.95
CA GLN A 57 9.30 11.84 5.48
C GLN A 57 9.10 12.34 6.92
N GLY A 58 7.86 12.64 7.32
CA GLY A 58 7.54 13.00 8.70
C GLY A 58 7.53 11.83 9.68
N ARG A 59 7.55 10.58 9.20
CA ARG A 59 7.44 9.36 10.02
C ARG A 59 8.62 8.41 9.89
N ILE A 60 9.31 8.46 8.76
CA ILE A 60 10.37 7.53 8.39
C ILE A 60 11.61 8.35 8.10
N ASP A 61 12.68 8.09 8.85
CA ASP A 61 13.99 8.66 8.61
C ASP A 61 14.64 7.96 7.40
N ALA A 62 14.22 8.35 6.20
CA ALA A 62 14.75 7.85 4.95
C ALA A 62 14.77 8.93 3.87
N PRO A 63 15.74 8.89 2.94
CA PRO A 63 15.75 9.80 1.79
C PRO A 63 14.48 9.64 0.93
N GLU A 64 14.01 10.75 0.36
CA GLU A 64 12.85 10.77 -0.55
C GLU A 64 12.96 9.73 -1.67
N THR A 65 14.14 9.60 -2.27
CA THR A 65 14.41 8.62 -3.35
C THR A 65 14.16 7.18 -2.89
N THR A 66 14.50 6.87 -1.63
CA THR A 66 14.26 5.56 -1.03
C THR A 66 12.78 5.34 -0.77
N LEU A 67 12.07 6.36 -0.28
CA LEU A 67 10.63 6.30 -0.05
C LEU A 67 9.85 6.09 -1.36
N ARG A 68 10.21 6.81 -2.43
CA ARG A 68 9.60 6.64 -3.77
C ARG A 68 9.85 5.24 -4.33
N ALA A 69 11.08 4.73 -4.22
CA ALA A 69 11.41 3.38 -4.65
C ALA A 69 10.66 2.31 -3.83
N GLY A 70 10.57 2.52 -2.51
CA GLY A 70 9.81 1.65 -1.60
C GLY A 70 8.32 1.61 -1.96
N TYR A 71 7.72 2.77 -2.22
CA TYR A 71 6.34 2.86 -2.69
C TYR A 71 6.13 2.12 -4.03
N ALA A 72 6.99 2.35 -5.02
CA ALA A 72 6.89 1.65 -6.30
C ALA A 72 6.98 0.12 -6.15
N LYS A 73 7.87 -0.35 -5.26
CA LYS A 73 7.99 -1.78 -4.94
C LYS A 73 6.73 -2.32 -4.27
N LEU A 74 6.17 -1.60 -3.29
CA LEU A 74 4.92 -1.98 -2.64
C LEU A 74 3.78 -2.12 -3.66
N VAL A 75 3.61 -1.13 -4.54
CA VAL A 75 2.58 -1.17 -5.60
C VAL A 75 2.78 -2.38 -6.51
N SER A 76 4.01 -2.65 -6.93
CA SER A 76 4.31 -3.83 -7.76
C SER A 76 3.91 -5.13 -7.06
N GLN A 77 4.29 -5.31 -5.79
CA GLN A 77 3.99 -6.52 -5.03
C GLN A 77 2.49 -6.71 -4.79
N LEU A 78 1.75 -5.63 -4.51
CA LEU A 78 0.29 -5.69 -4.40
C LEU A 78 -0.36 -6.03 -5.74
N GLY A 79 0.17 -5.50 -6.84
CA GLY A 79 -0.26 -5.81 -8.21
C GLY A 79 -0.03 -7.28 -8.58
N ASP A 80 1.13 -7.84 -8.25
CA ASP A 80 1.47 -9.25 -8.50
C ASP A 80 0.53 -10.22 -7.77
N GLN A 81 -0.03 -9.78 -6.64
CA GLN A 81 -1.02 -10.52 -5.85
C GLN A 81 -2.47 -10.19 -6.24
N ALA A 82 -2.70 -9.39 -7.28
CA ALA A 82 -4.01 -8.94 -7.73
C ALA A 82 -4.83 -8.18 -6.67
N LEU A 83 -4.17 -7.52 -5.72
CA LEU A 83 -4.81 -6.82 -4.60
C LEU A 83 -5.18 -5.36 -4.90
N LEU A 84 -4.84 -4.85 -6.08
CA LEU A 84 -5.10 -3.47 -6.49
C LEU A 84 -6.37 -3.38 -7.36
N ALA A 85 -7.20 -2.37 -7.11
CA ALA A 85 -8.34 -2.07 -7.98
C ALA A 85 -7.87 -1.62 -9.36
N GLY A 86 -8.62 -2.00 -10.41
CA GLY A 86 -8.31 -1.61 -11.80
C GLY A 86 -7.17 -2.40 -12.47
N ALA A 87 -6.56 -3.36 -11.78
CA ALA A 87 -5.60 -4.30 -12.40
C ALA A 87 -6.29 -5.31 -13.33
N GLU A 88 -7.58 -5.57 -13.13
CA GLU A 88 -8.37 -6.52 -13.92
C GLU A 88 -8.88 -5.94 -15.26
N GLU A 89 -8.86 -4.62 -15.45
CA GLU A 89 -9.35 -3.95 -16.67
C GLU A 89 -8.35 -3.98 -17.85
N ARG A 90 -7.19 -4.63 -17.69
CA ARG A 90 -6.15 -4.76 -18.74
C ARG A 90 -5.93 -6.22 -19.19
N ARG A 91 -7.00 -7.01 -19.34
CA ARG A 91 -6.95 -8.32 -19.98
C ARG A 91 -7.87 -8.41 -21.18
#